data_AF-A0AAV4BMV4-F1
#
_entry.id   AF-A0AAV4BMV4-F1
#
_cell.length_a   1.000
_cell.length_b   1.000
_cell.length_c   1.000
_cell.angle_alpha   90.00
_cell.angle_beta   90.00
_cell.angle_gamma   90.00
#
_symmetry.space_group_name_H-M   'P 1'
#
loop_
_entity.id
_entity.type
_entity.pdbx_description
1 polymer ?
#
loop_
_entity_poly.entity_id
_entity_poly.type
_entity_poly.pdbx_seq_one_letter_code
_entity_poly.pdbx_strand_id
1 'polypeptide(L)'
;MIYYISFLLFCQRPLASLNKNIAISSTIRLLRSLVTSIFLYACESWTLAADTERRIRAMEMRCYRRQLGISYYKDHITKEEVRRRIENAIGPHDLLTIVRQRKLKWYGDTTRSSGLAKTIMQGTVNGGRRRGRQKKRWDDNIREWTGLELRNTSRKDEDREEWKAVVKISSAAPRRIPNLRKR
;
A
#
# COMPACT_ATOMS: atom_id res chain seq x y z
N MET A 1 6.91 -10.54 9.48
CA MET A 1 6.38 -9.94 10.73
C MET A 1 7.44 -9.16 11.51
N ILE A 2 8.72 -9.55 11.49
CA ILE A 2 9.80 -8.89 12.24
C ILE A 2 9.93 -7.39 11.88
N TYR A 3 9.94 -7.03 10.60
CA TYR A 3 9.96 -5.62 10.17
C TYR A 3 8.68 -4.84 10.52
N TYR A 4 7.54 -5.50 10.69
CA TYR A 4 6.27 -4.84 11.06
C TYR A 4 6.32 -4.37 12.52
N ILE A 5 6.89 -5.20 13.39
CA ILE A 5 7.05 -4.91 14.83
C ILE A 5 8.17 -3.89 15.02
N SER A 6 9.29 -4.00 14.32
CA SER A 6 10.38 -3.01 14.39
C SER A 6 9.98 -1.63 13.87
N PHE A 7 9.13 -1.54 12.83
CA PHE A 7 8.64 -0.26 12.30
C PHE A 7 7.54 0.35 13.17
N LEU A 8 6.67 -0.46 13.77
CA LEU A 8 5.74 -0.03 14.81
C LEU A 8 6.48 0.45 16.06
N LEU A 9 7.56 -0.24 16.46
CA LEU A 9 8.46 0.17 17.54
C LEU A 9 9.24 1.44 17.20
N PHE A 10 9.67 1.64 15.96
CA PHE A 10 10.26 2.90 15.50
C PHE A 10 9.25 4.05 15.54
N CYS A 11 7.97 3.76 15.29
CA CYS A 11 6.87 4.72 15.46
C CYS A 11 6.41 4.86 16.93
N GLN A 12 6.76 3.92 17.82
CA GLN A 12 6.54 4.02 19.27
C GLN A 12 7.71 4.71 19.99
N ARG A 13 8.94 4.58 19.47
CA ARG A 13 10.10 5.30 19.97
C ARG A 13 10.00 6.79 19.61
N PRO A 14 10.36 7.69 20.53
CA PRO A 14 10.47 9.10 20.21
C PRO A 14 11.64 9.26 19.23
N LEU A 15 11.34 9.37 17.94
CA LEU A 15 12.18 10.22 17.09
C LEU A 15 12.04 11.61 17.69
N ALA A 16 13.13 12.06 18.33
CA ALA A 16 13.24 13.36 18.97
C ALA A 16 12.46 14.40 18.16
N SER A 17 11.60 15.14 18.85
CA SER A 17 10.87 16.28 18.29
C SER A 17 11.81 17.04 17.37
N LEU A 18 11.57 16.97 16.05
CA LEU A 18 12.39 17.75 15.14
C LEU A 18 12.29 19.20 15.57
N ASN A 19 13.45 19.81 15.76
CA ASN A 19 13.61 21.19 16.18
C ASN A 19 12.58 22.10 15.50
N LYS A 20 11.90 22.96 16.27
CA LYS A 20 10.91 23.93 15.76
C LYS A 20 11.45 24.87 14.68
N ASN A 21 12.78 24.92 14.52
CA ASN A 21 13.49 25.72 13.51
C ASN A 21 13.53 25.09 12.11
N ILE A 22 13.16 23.82 11.94
CA ILE A 22 13.20 23.16 10.63
C ILE A 22 11.82 23.26 9.97
N ALA A 23 11.78 23.70 8.71
CA ALA A 23 10.55 23.74 7.94
C ALA A 23 9.88 22.35 7.89
N ILE A 24 8.60 22.30 8.28
CA ILE A 24 7.79 21.08 8.33
C ILE A 24 7.82 20.33 6.98
N SER A 25 7.84 21.06 5.87
CA SER A 25 7.93 20.50 4.52
C SER A 25 9.21 19.66 4.31
N SER A 26 10.37 20.14 4.76
CA SER A 26 11.65 19.42 4.64
C SER A 26 11.64 18.11 5.42
N THR A 27 11.08 18.12 6.61
CA THR A 27 11.04 16.91 7.43
C THR A 27 10.07 15.87 6.90
N ILE A 28 8.89 16.28 6.42
CA ILE A 28 7.97 15.32 5.78
C ILE A 28 8.60 14.76 4.50
N ARG A 29 9.37 15.56 3.74
CA ARG A 29 10.13 15.07 2.58
C ARG A 29 11.15 14.00 2.97
N LEU A 30 11.85 14.17 4.10
CA LEU A 30 12.78 13.16 4.64
C LEU A 30 12.06 11.90 5.12
N LEU A 31 10.94 12.05 5.83
CA LEU A 31 10.10 10.90 6.20
C LEU A 31 9.68 10.14 4.93
N ARG A 32 9.24 10.86 3.90
CA ARG A 32 8.84 10.27 2.64
C ARG A 32 9.99 9.57 1.90
N SER A 33 11.23 10.05 1.96
CA SER A 33 12.34 9.36 1.29
C SER A 33 12.78 8.11 2.03
N LEU A 34 12.86 8.16 3.37
CA LEU A 34 13.43 7.08 4.19
C LEU A 34 12.38 6.05 4.61
N VAL A 35 11.29 6.52 5.22
CA VAL A 35 10.26 5.65 5.81
C VAL A 35 9.47 4.98 4.70
N THR A 36 9.07 5.73 3.67
CA THR A 36 8.30 5.16 2.56
C THR A 36 9.12 4.20 1.70
N SER A 37 10.42 4.41 1.49
CA SER A 37 11.25 3.49 0.69
C SER A 37 11.39 2.12 1.36
N ILE A 38 11.74 2.09 2.65
CA ILE A 38 11.83 0.86 3.46
C ILE A 38 10.47 0.16 3.52
N PHE A 39 9.41 0.93 3.76
CA PHE A 39 8.06 0.40 3.87
C PHE A 39 7.56 -0.22 2.55
N LEU A 40 7.84 0.43 1.42
CA LEU A 40 7.42 -0.04 0.10
C LEU A 40 8.10 -1.35 -0.28
N TYR A 41 9.38 -1.52 0.03
CA TYR A 41 10.09 -2.78 -0.18
C TYR A 41 9.41 -3.95 0.54
N ALA A 42 9.04 -3.75 1.81
CA ALA A 42 8.36 -4.79 2.57
C ALA A 42 6.95 -5.11 2.01
N CYS A 43 6.23 -4.09 1.56
CA CYS A 43 4.84 -4.23 1.11
C CYS A 43 4.66 -4.98 -0.21
N GLU A 44 5.67 -5.02 -1.07
CA GLU A 44 5.62 -5.75 -2.34
C GLU A 44 5.32 -7.24 -2.12
N SER A 45 5.90 -7.83 -1.08
CA SER A 45 5.71 -9.24 -0.70
C SER A 45 4.42 -9.53 0.08
N TRP A 46 3.72 -8.51 0.59
CA TRP A 46 2.62 -8.71 1.53
C TRP A 46 1.26 -8.90 0.84
N THR A 47 0.40 -9.68 1.50
CA THR A 47 -1.02 -9.72 1.17
C THR A 47 -1.73 -8.62 1.94
N LEU A 48 -2.22 -7.60 1.22
CA LEU A 48 -3.01 -6.51 1.80
C LEU A 48 -4.45 -6.98 2.05
N ALA A 49 -4.69 -7.45 3.27
CA ALA A 49 -6.04 -7.61 3.81
C ALA A 49 -6.56 -6.25 4.30
N ALA A 50 -7.89 -6.16 4.49
CA ALA A 50 -8.54 -4.93 4.98
C ALA A 50 -7.96 -4.42 6.32
N ASP A 51 -7.56 -5.34 7.22
CA ASP A 51 -6.91 -4.96 8.48
C ASP A 51 -5.52 -4.34 8.24
N THR A 52 -4.72 -4.95 7.36
CA THR A 52 -3.42 -4.40 6.96
C THR A 52 -3.58 -3.02 6.34
N GLU A 53 -4.52 -2.82 5.41
CA GLU A 53 -4.79 -1.50 4.82
C GLU A 53 -5.19 -0.46 5.87
N ARG A 54 -6.03 -0.84 6.85
CA ARG A 54 -6.41 0.04 7.97
C ARG A 54 -5.20 0.44 8.80
N ARG A 55 -4.32 -0.52 9.13
CA ARG A 55 -3.08 -0.27 9.88
C ARG A 55 -2.13 0.65 9.13
N ILE A 56 -2.01 0.50 7.81
CA ILE A 56 -1.17 1.37 6.97
C ILE A 56 -1.68 2.81 7.02
N ARG A 57 -2.98 3.02 6.82
CA ARG A 57 -3.60 4.36 6.92
C ARG A 57 -3.44 4.96 8.32
N ALA A 58 -3.54 4.15 9.37
CA ALA A 58 -3.34 4.60 10.75
C ALA A 58 -1.88 4.97 11.03
N MET A 59 -0.92 4.21 10.48
CA MET A 59 0.52 4.50 10.58
C MET A 59 0.86 5.81 9.88
N GLU A 60 0.40 6.00 8.64
CA GLU A 60 0.58 7.24 7.88
C GLU A 60 0.05 8.46 8.65
N MET A 61 -1.19 8.38 9.15
CA MET A 61 -1.81 9.44 9.94
C MET A 61 -1.02 9.75 11.23
N ARG A 62 -0.48 8.72 11.89
CA ARG A 62 0.35 8.89 13.10
C ARG A 62 1.65 9.61 12.78
N CYS A 63 2.31 9.25 11.69
CA CYS A 63 3.52 9.93 11.20
C CYS A 63 3.24 11.42 10.92
N TYR A 64 2.15 11.75 10.23
CA TYR A 64 1.80 13.14 9.93
C TYR A 64 1.46 13.96 11.17
N ARG A 65 0.66 13.42 12.10
CA ARG A 65 0.34 14.12 13.35
C ARG A 65 1.59 14.43 14.15
N ARG A 66 2.51 13.46 14.24
CA ARG A 66 3.78 13.67 14.93
C ARG A 66 4.62 14.74 14.24
N GLN A 67 4.65 14.75 12.91
CA GLN A 67 5.43 15.72 12.16
C GLN A 67 4.88 17.15 12.25
N LEU A 68 3.58 17.30 12.45
CA LEU A 68 2.91 18.57 12.71
C LEU A 68 2.95 18.97 14.19
N GLY A 69 3.52 18.15 15.07
CA GLY A 69 3.53 18.39 16.52
C GLY A 69 2.14 18.33 17.18
N ILE A 70 1.15 17.73 16.50
CA ILE A 70 -0.24 17.67 16.96
C ILE A 70 -0.35 16.60 18.04
N SER A 71 -0.77 17.02 19.23
CA SER A 71 -1.07 16.10 20.32
C SER A 71 -2.48 15.56 20.17
N TYR A 72 -2.62 14.23 20.24
CA TYR A 72 -3.92 13.56 20.16
C TYR A 72 -4.88 14.01 21.27
N TYR A 73 -4.35 14.29 22.46
CA TYR A 73 -5.14 14.59 23.66
C TYR A 73 -5.47 16.07 23.84
N LYS A 74 -4.73 16.98 23.17
CA LYS A 74 -4.89 18.42 23.37
C LYS A 74 -5.64 19.07 22.21
N ASP A 75 -5.31 18.68 20.98
CA ASP A 75 -5.71 19.47 19.82
C ASP A 75 -6.99 18.96 19.15
N HIS A 76 -7.45 17.74 19.48
CA HIS A 76 -8.67 17.10 18.96
C HIS A 76 -8.90 17.27 17.44
N ILE A 77 -7.81 17.28 16.65
CA ILE A 77 -7.87 17.60 15.22
C ILE A 77 -8.41 16.40 14.42
N THR A 78 -9.37 16.69 13.54
CA THR A 78 -9.98 15.73 12.61
C THR A 78 -8.93 15.17 11.63
N LYS A 79 -9.19 13.98 11.08
CA LYS A 79 -8.24 13.33 10.16
C LYS A 79 -8.13 14.11 8.84
N GLU A 80 -9.22 14.74 8.46
CA GLU A 80 -9.41 15.53 7.26
C GLU A 80 -8.56 16.80 7.32
N GLU A 81 -8.56 17.49 8.46
CA GLU A 81 -7.73 18.69 8.66
C GLU A 81 -6.23 18.36 8.65
N VAL A 82 -5.83 17.23 9.26
CA VAL A 82 -4.42 16.78 9.17
C VAL A 82 -4.02 16.52 7.71
N ARG A 83 -4.88 15.87 6.92
CA ARG A 83 -4.61 15.66 5.48
C ARG A 83 -4.49 16.97 4.72
N ARG A 84 -5.41 17.92 4.96
CA ARG A 84 -5.40 19.24 4.31
C ARG A 84 -4.09 19.99 4.56
N ARG A 85 -3.58 19.96 5.80
CA ARG A 85 -2.29 20.60 6.15
C ARG A 85 -1.10 19.98 5.43
N ILE A 86 -1.08 18.65 5.28
CA ILE A 86 -0.03 17.94 4.55
C ILE A 86 -0.14 18.18 3.05
N GLU A 87 -1.34 18.17 2.50
CA GLU A 87 -1.62 18.41 1.09
C GLU A 87 -1.20 19.83 0.68
N ASN A 88 -1.48 20.83 1.51
CA ASN A 88 -1.01 22.20 1.29
C ASN A 88 0.53 22.30 1.30
N ALA A 89 1.23 21.45 2.04
CA ALA A 89 2.68 21.51 2.16
C ALA A 89 3.43 20.79 1.03
N ILE A 90 2.87 19.71 0.46
CA ILE A 90 3.60 18.75 -0.40
C ILE A 90 2.77 18.26 -1.61
N GLY A 91 1.45 18.51 -1.62
CA GLY A 91 0.51 17.99 -2.60
C GLY A 91 -0.15 16.66 -2.20
N PRO A 92 -1.01 16.10 -3.07
CA PRO A 92 -1.77 14.89 -2.77
C PRO A 92 -0.85 13.68 -2.59
N HIS A 93 -0.95 13.04 -1.43
CA HIS A 93 -0.16 11.85 -1.10
C HIS A 93 -1.02 10.83 -0.34
N ASP A 94 -1.16 9.64 -0.90
CA ASP A 94 -1.73 8.47 -0.22
C ASP A 94 -0.73 7.31 -0.34
N LEU A 95 -0.13 6.93 0.79
CA LEU A 95 0.81 5.82 0.87
C LEU A 95 0.19 4.52 0.36
N LEU A 96 -1.10 4.28 0.60
CA LEU A 96 -1.77 3.07 0.16
C LEU A 96 -1.86 3.01 -1.37
N THR A 97 -2.10 4.15 -2.02
CA THR A 97 -2.09 4.27 -3.48
C THR A 97 -0.72 3.92 -4.04
N ILE A 98 0.37 4.41 -3.44
CA ILE A 98 1.73 4.11 -3.88
C ILE A 98 2.06 2.62 -3.70
N VAL A 99 1.66 2.02 -2.57
CA VAL A 99 1.82 0.59 -2.31
C VAL A 99 1.10 -0.23 -3.39
N ARG A 100 -0.14 0.14 -3.73
CA ARG A 100 -0.92 -0.52 -4.80
C ARG A 100 -0.24 -0.38 -6.15
N GLN A 101 0.24 0.81 -6.49
CA GLN A 101 0.97 1.05 -7.75
C GLN A 101 2.20 0.16 -7.86
N ARG A 102 3.03 0.12 -6.82
CA ARG A 102 4.23 -0.71 -6.81
C ARG A 102 3.91 -2.19 -6.94
N LYS A 103 2.92 -2.68 -6.18
CA LYS A 103 2.51 -4.07 -6.24
C LYS A 103 1.97 -4.47 -7.62
N LEU A 104 1.17 -3.62 -8.27
CA LEU A 104 0.69 -3.84 -9.63
C LEU A 104 1.82 -3.75 -10.66
N LYS A 105 2.76 -2.80 -10.49
CA LYS A 105 3.95 -2.70 -11.35
C LYS A 105 4.80 -3.96 -11.26
N TRP A 106 5.11 -4.43 -10.05
CA TRP A 106 5.87 -5.65 -9.83
C TRP A 106 5.17 -6.88 -10.41
N TYR A 107 3.84 -6.98 -10.30
CA TYR A 107 3.06 -8.03 -10.95
C TYR A 107 3.28 -8.03 -12.46
N GLY A 108 3.05 -6.90 -13.14
CA GLY A 108 3.23 -6.82 -14.60
C GLY A 108 4.67 -7.05 -15.04
N ASP A 109 5.67 -6.57 -14.27
CA ASP A 109 7.08 -6.87 -14.54
C ASP A 109 7.38 -8.38 -14.38
N THR A 110 6.80 -9.03 -13.37
CA THR A 110 6.97 -10.47 -13.12
C THR A 110 6.28 -11.32 -14.18
N THR A 111 5.05 -10.98 -14.61
CA THR A 111 4.37 -11.74 -15.67
C THR A 111 5.09 -11.63 -17.02
N ARG A 112 5.72 -10.49 -17.30
CA ARG A 112 6.54 -10.31 -18.51
C ARG A 112 7.88 -11.03 -18.45
N SER A 113 8.43 -11.22 -17.24
CA SER A 113 9.69 -11.94 -17.05
C SER A 113 9.51 -13.46 -17.21
N SER A 114 10.55 -14.17 -17.67
CA SER A 114 10.56 -15.64 -17.79
C SER A 114 11.21 -16.35 -16.58
N GLY A 115 11.05 -15.77 -15.38
CA GLY A 115 11.70 -16.26 -14.16
C GLY A 115 10.84 -17.19 -13.29
N LEU A 116 11.49 -17.80 -12.28
CA LEU A 116 10.83 -18.63 -11.26
C LEU A 116 9.65 -17.93 -10.57
N ALA A 117 9.73 -16.60 -10.39
CA ALA A 117 8.66 -15.81 -9.80
C ALA A 117 7.35 -15.89 -10.59
N LYS A 118 7.41 -15.91 -11.93
CA LYS A 118 6.23 -16.11 -12.80
C LYS A 118 5.63 -17.50 -12.59
N THR A 119 6.48 -18.53 -12.58
CA THR A 119 6.06 -19.91 -12.34
C THR A 119 5.42 -20.08 -10.96
N ILE A 120 5.96 -19.45 -9.92
CA ILE A 120 5.37 -19.48 -8.57
C ILE A 120 4.03 -18.74 -8.52
N MET A 121 3.91 -17.59 -9.20
CA MET A 121 2.66 -16.83 -9.24
C MET A 121 1.54 -17.54 -9.98
N GLN A 122 1.85 -18.14 -11.13
CA GLN A 122 0.90 -18.83 -12.00
C GLN A 122 0.68 -20.29 -11.55
N GLY A 123 1.65 -20.85 -10.81
CA GLY A 123 1.63 -22.20 -10.28
C GLY A 123 0.45 -22.41 -9.35
N THR A 124 -0.50 -23.24 -9.81
CA THR A 124 -1.58 -23.72 -8.96
C THR A 124 -1.16 -25.07 -8.38
N VAL A 125 -1.04 -25.16 -7.06
CA VAL A 125 -0.76 -26.44 -6.39
C VAL A 125 -2.04 -27.25 -6.39
N ASN A 126 -1.97 -28.47 -6.93
CA ASN A 126 -3.09 -29.41 -6.92
C ASN A 126 -3.40 -29.81 -5.47
N GLY A 127 -4.60 -29.49 -5.00
CA GLY A 127 -5.05 -29.79 -3.64
C GLY A 127 -6.30 -29.01 -3.24
N GLY A 128 -7.12 -29.62 -2.38
CA GLY A 128 -8.29 -28.98 -1.82
C GLY A 128 -7.92 -27.98 -0.72
N ARG A 129 -8.63 -26.84 -0.66
CA ARG A 129 -8.51 -25.91 0.46
C ARG A 129 -9.45 -26.30 1.58
N ARG A 130 -9.06 -25.99 2.83
CA ARG A 130 -9.92 -26.15 4.00
C ARG A 130 -11.26 -25.42 3.79
N ARG A 131 -12.36 -26.10 4.11
CA ARG A 131 -13.71 -25.51 4.11
C ARG A 131 -13.80 -24.41 5.17
N GLY A 132 -14.45 -23.28 4.83
CA GLY A 132 -14.60 -22.11 5.69
C GLY A 132 -14.07 -20.81 5.06
N ARG A 133 -13.85 -19.77 5.89
CA ARG A 133 -13.33 -18.48 5.41
C ARG A 133 -11.88 -18.61 4.97
N GLN A 134 -11.67 -18.62 3.65
CA GLN A 134 -10.33 -18.69 3.07
C GLN A 134 -9.54 -17.41 3.37
N LYS A 135 -8.25 -17.57 3.67
CA LYS A 135 -7.33 -16.42 3.78
C LYS A 135 -7.15 -15.81 2.40
N LYS A 136 -7.13 -14.48 2.35
CA LYS A 136 -6.87 -13.73 1.12
C LYS A 136 -5.49 -14.12 0.58
N ARG A 137 -5.40 -14.38 -0.71
CA ARG A 137 -4.13 -14.63 -1.40
C ARG A 137 -3.50 -13.33 -1.88
N TRP A 138 -2.23 -13.41 -2.24
CA TRP A 138 -1.53 -12.26 -2.81
C TRP A 138 -2.11 -11.83 -4.17
N ASP A 139 -2.54 -12.78 -5.00
CA ASP A 139 -3.17 -12.56 -6.32
C ASP A 139 -4.62 -12.06 -6.24
N ASP A 140 -5.35 -12.37 -5.16
CA ASP A 140 -6.69 -11.85 -4.93
C ASP A 140 -6.71 -10.32 -4.86
N ASN A 141 -5.61 -9.71 -4.38
CA ASN A 141 -5.47 -8.25 -4.41
C ASN A 141 -5.43 -7.68 -5.82
N ILE A 142 -4.71 -8.35 -6.73
CA ILE A 142 -4.58 -7.90 -8.12
C ILE A 142 -5.95 -7.96 -8.79
N ARG A 143 -6.68 -9.06 -8.59
CA ARG A 143 -8.06 -9.24 -9.06
C ARG A 143 -9.01 -8.18 -8.52
N GLU A 144 -8.97 -7.92 -7.21
CA GLU A 144 -9.85 -6.93 -6.57
C GLU A 144 -9.58 -5.50 -7.06
N TRP A 145 -8.32 -5.12 -7.28
CA TRP A 145 -7.99 -3.74 -7.70
C TRP A 145 -8.18 -3.49 -9.19
N THR A 146 -7.87 -4.49 -10.02
CA THR A 146 -7.99 -4.38 -11.49
C THR A 146 -9.40 -4.72 -11.97
N GLY A 147 -10.15 -5.52 -11.21
CA GLY A 147 -11.43 -6.07 -11.64
C GLY A 147 -11.29 -7.14 -12.74
N LEU A 148 -10.07 -7.58 -13.03
CA LEU A 148 -9.77 -8.54 -14.08
C LEU A 148 -9.53 -9.93 -13.48
N GLU A 149 -10.00 -10.95 -14.18
CA GLU A 149 -9.56 -12.33 -13.92
C GLU A 149 -8.09 -12.51 -14.35
N LEU A 150 -7.30 -13.34 -13.65
CA LEU A 150 -5.85 -13.47 -13.93
C LEU A 150 -5.55 -13.74 -15.41
N ARG A 151 -6.40 -14.52 -16.08
CA ARG A 151 -6.21 -14.87 -17.49
C ARG A 151 -6.30 -13.64 -18.41
N ASN A 152 -7.19 -12.70 -18.08
CA ASN A 152 -7.32 -11.44 -18.81
C ASN A 152 -6.25 -10.44 -18.38
N THR A 153 -5.79 -10.51 -17.12
CA THR A 153 -4.64 -9.75 -16.65
C THR A 153 -3.37 -10.11 -17.41
N SER A 154 -3.13 -11.40 -17.66
CA SER A 154 -1.95 -11.92 -18.39
C SER A 154 -1.89 -11.56 -19.88
N ARG A 155 -2.97 -11.05 -20.47
CA ARG A 155 -2.97 -10.53 -21.85
C ARG A 155 -2.68 -9.03 -21.87
N LYS A 156 -3.21 -8.30 -20.89
CA LYS A 156 -3.07 -6.84 -20.77
C LYS A 156 -1.73 -6.42 -20.16
N ASP A 157 -1.04 -7.33 -19.47
CA ASP A 157 0.28 -7.06 -18.89
C ASP A 157 1.45 -7.27 -19.87
N GLU A 158 1.20 -7.90 -21.03
CA GLU A 158 2.14 -7.98 -22.15
C GLU A 158 2.40 -6.60 -22.76
N ASP A 159 1.35 -5.78 -22.93
CA ASP A 159 1.48 -4.38 -23.32
C ASP A 159 1.85 -3.50 -22.12
N ARG A 160 3.04 -2.91 -22.18
CA ARG A 160 3.58 -2.06 -21.12
C ARG A 160 2.75 -0.79 -20.91
N GLU A 161 2.24 -0.19 -21.97
CA GLU A 161 1.50 1.07 -21.89
C GLU A 161 0.07 0.83 -21.41
N GLU A 162 -0.57 -0.24 -21.89
CA GLU A 162 -1.88 -0.65 -21.38
C GLU A 162 -1.81 -0.99 -19.88
N TRP A 163 -0.77 -1.73 -19.45
CA TRP A 163 -0.58 -2.05 -18.04
C TRP A 163 -0.35 -0.82 -17.17
N LYS A 164 0.46 0.15 -17.63
CA LYS A 164 0.67 1.41 -16.92
C LYS A 164 -0.65 2.17 -16.72
N ALA A 165 -1.51 2.19 -17.73
CA ALA A 165 -2.82 2.83 -17.64
C ALA A 165 -3.71 2.14 -16.58
N VAL A 166 -3.75 0.80 -16.59
CA VAL A 166 -4.47 0.01 -15.58
C VAL A 166 -3.93 0.31 -14.16
N VAL A 167 -2.61 0.34 -13.98
CA VAL A 167 -2.00 0.66 -12.67
C VAL A 167 -2.41 2.04 -12.17
N LYS A 168 -2.41 3.05 -13.05
CA LYS A 168 -2.79 4.43 -12.69
C LYS A 168 -4.26 4.50 -12.25
N ILE A 169 -5.15 3.81 -12.95
CA ILE A 169 -6.59 3.78 -12.65
C ILE A 169 -6.87 3.00 -11.36
N SER A 170 -6.35 1.77 -11.25
CA SER A 170 -6.62 0.85 -10.14
C SER A 170 -6.01 1.27 -8.82
N SER A 171 -4.96 2.09 -8.84
CA SER A 171 -4.34 2.59 -7.63
C SER A 171 -5.11 3.73 -6.98
N ALA A 172 -5.70 4.64 -7.78
CA ALA A 172 -6.39 5.83 -7.31
C ALA A 172 -7.74 5.52 -6.64
N ALA A 173 -8.47 4.54 -7.15
CA ALA A 173 -9.72 4.08 -6.57
C ALA A 173 -9.77 2.55 -6.70
N PRO A 174 -9.79 1.78 -5.60
CA PRO A 174 -10.03 0.36 -5.70
C PRO A 174 -11.45 0.21 -6.26
N ARG A 175 -11.59 -0.35 -7.46
CA ARG A 175 -12.86 -0.84 -7.96
C ARG A 175 -13.26 -2.00 -7.06
N ARG A 176 -13.83 -1.72 -5.88
CA ARG A 176 -14.45 -2.76 -5.06
C ARG A 176 -15.52 -3.39 -5.95
N ILE A 177 -15.21 -4.53 -6.56
CA ILE A 177 -16.20 -5.32 -7.26
C ILE A 177 -17.30 -5.58 -6.23
N PRO A 178 -18.55 -5.11 -6.47
CA PRO A 178 -19.65 -5.47 -5.61
C PRO A 178 -19.78 -6.99 -5.70
N ASN A 179 -19.36 -7.68 -4.64
CA ASN A 179 -19.64 -9.10 -4.39
C ASN A 179 -19.33 -10.06 -5.56
N LEU A 180 -18.15 -10.67 -5.56
CA LEU A 180 -18.02 -12.05 -6.07
C LEU A 180 -18.64 -13.02 -5.03
N ARG A 181 -19.93 -12.85 -4.74
CA ARG A 181 -20.81 -13.94 -4.31
C ARG A 181 -21.30 -14.61 -5.59
N LYS A 182 -20.51 -15.53 -6.13
CA LYS A 182 -21.08 -16.54 -7.02
C LYS A 182 -21.10 -17.85 -6.25
N ARG A 183 -22.32 -18.39 -6.17
CA ARG A 183 -22.70 -19.71 -5.65
C ARG A 183 -21.82 -20.80 -6.23
#